data_AF-A0AAW2WV33-F1
#
_entry.id   AF-A0AAW2WV33-F1
#
_cell.length_a   1.000
_cell.length_b   1.000
_cell.length_c   1.000
_cell.angle_alpha   90.00
_cell.angle_beta   90.00
_cell.angle_gamma   90.00
#
_symmetry.space_group_name_H-M   'P 1'
#
loop_
_entity.id
_entity.type
_entity.pdbx_description
1 polymer ?
#
loop_
_entity_poly.entity_id
_entity_poly.type
_entity_poly.pdbx_seq_one_letter_code
_entity_poly.pdbx_strand_id
1 'polypeptide(L)'
;MKDMGEADVILCIRIIRENKGISISQSHYIEKVLKNFNCFHCTPLSTPMDPSVKLMPNTGKAVSQLEYSKVIGSLMYAMTSTRPDISYEVGKLNFSILEGYSDASWIPNVEDHSSTTGWVFLLGGGAISWDSKKQTFITNSTMESEFVALAAAGKRASG
;
A
#
# COMPACT_ATOMS: atom_id res chain seq x y z
N MET A 1 -17.05 22.76 21.77
CA MET A 1 -16.97 22.14 20.43
C MET A 1 -17.75 23.05 19.48
N LYS A 2 -17.09 23.62 18.46
CA LYS A 2 -17.72 24.61 17.56
C LYS A 2 -18.27 23.88 16.35
N ASP A 3 -19.56 24.05 16.08
CA ASP A 3 -20.17 23.53 14.86
C ASP A 3 -19.63 24.31 13.65
N MET A 4 -19.14 23.58 12.64
CA MET A 4 -18.60 24.15 11.40
C MET A 4 -19.60 24.06 10.24
N GLY A 5 -20.84 23.61 10.50
CA GLY A 5 -21.83 23.38 9.46
C GLY A 5 -21.60 22.06 8.71
N GLU A 6 -22.32 21.89 7.59
CA GLU A 6 -22.20 20.69 6.77
C GLU A 6 -20.83 20.61 6.07
N ALA A 7 -20.26 19.40 6.00
CA ALA A 7 -18.96 19.19 5.38
C ALA A 7 -19.04 19.26 3.85
N ASP A 8 -18.31 20.19 3.25
CA ASP A 8 -18.17 20.32 1.78
C ASP A 8 -17.08 19.42 1.19
N VAL A 9 -16.05 19.10 1.98
CA VAL A 9 -14.92 18.26 1.57
C VAL A 9 -14.49 17.35 2.71
N ILE A 10 -14.41 16.05 2.44
CA ILE A 10 -13.89 15.05 3.39
C ILE A 10 -12.80 14.25 2.68
N LEU A 11 -11.58 14.22 3.24
CA LEU A 11 -10.45 13.46 2.67
C LEU A 11 -10.22 13.76 1.17
N CYS A 12 -10.28 15.02 0.76
CA CYS A 12 -10.18 15.44 -0.64
C CYS A 12 -11.30 14.92 -1.58
N ILE A 13 -12.38 14.35 -1.04
CA ILE A 13 -13.64 14.09 -1.74
C ILE A 13 -14.54 15.30 -1.55
N ARG A 14 -14.91 15.96 -2.64
CA ARG A 14 -15.90 17.03 -2.65
C ARG A 14 -17.29 16.42 -2.59
N ILE A 15 -18.11 16.91 -1.68
CA ILE A 15 -19.51 16.53 -1.52
C ILE A 15 -20.34 17.62 -2.19
N ILE A 16 -21.13 17.25 -3.19
CA ILE A 16 -22.00 18.16 -3.95
C ILE A 16 -23.43 17.74 -3.61
N ARG A 17 -24.13 18.61 -2.88
CA ARG A 17 -25.52 18.38 -2.47
C ARG A 17 -26.44 19.09 -3.47
N GLU A 18 -27.24 18.31 -4.17
CA GLU A 18 -28.25 18.80 -5.11
C GLU A 18 -29.65 18.46 -4.59
N ASN A 19 -30.68 19.16 -5.10
CA ASN A 19 -32.08 18.91 -4.68
C ASN A 19 -32.55 17.45 -4.90
N LYS A 20 -31.84 16.67 -5.73
CA LYS A 20 -32.17 15.28 -6.07
C LYS A 20 -31.25 14.25 -5.41
N GLY A 21 -30.21 14.66 -4.66
CA GLY A 21 -29.28 13.72 -4.04
C GLY A 21 -27.92 14.30 -3.71
N ILE A 22 -26.98 13.42 -3.38
CA ILE A 22 -25.60 13.76 -3.06
C ILE A 22 -24.69 13.14 -4.11
N SER A 23 -23.88 13.96 -4.76
CA SER A 23 -22.84 13.57 -5.69
C SER A 23 -21.48 13.74 -5.02
N ILE A 24 -20.54 12.83 -5.30
CA ILE A 24 -19.16 12.91 -4.79
C ILE A 24 -18.18 13.06 -5.93
N SER A 25 -17.13 13.86 -5.73
CA SER A 25 -16.11 14.13 -6.76
C SER A 25 -14.70 14.16 -6.18
N GLN A 26 -13.77 13.49 -6.85
CA GLN A 26 -12.33 13.50 -6.54
C GLN A 26 -11.48 14.08 -7.67
N SER A 27 -12.05 14.85 -8.61
CA SER A 27 -11.31 15.34 -9.79
C SER A 27 -9.99 16.03 -9.42
N HIS A 28 -9.97 16.83 -8.34
CA HIS A 28 -8.75 17.48 -7.86
C HIS A 28 -7.66 16.50 -7.39
N TYR A 29 -8.05 15.41 -6.73
CA TYR A 29 -7.12 14.36 -6.33
C TYR A 29 -6.56 13.64 -7.56
N ILE A 30 -7.43 13.27 -8.50
CA ILE A 30 -7.02 12.59 -9.75
C ILE A 30 -6.05 13.47 -10.54
N GLU A 31 -6.37 14.76 -10.71
CA GLU A 31 -5.47 15.71 -11.35
C GLU A 31 -4.11 15.78 -10.66
N LYS A 32 -4.08 15.82 -9.32
CA LYS A 32 -2.84 15.82 -8.54
C LYS A 32 -2.03 14.54 -8.78
N VAL A 33 -2.68 13.37 -8.84
CA VAL A 33 -2.01 12.10 -9.14
C VAL A 33 -1.42 12.12 -10.55
N LEU A 34 -2.15 12.58 -11.55
CA LEU A 34 -1.65 12.72 -12.92
C LEU A 34 -0.45 13.68 -13.01
N LYS A 35 -0.47 14.77 -12.22
CA LYS A 35 0.62 15.73 -12.01
C LYS A 35 1.87 15.05 -11.48
N ASN A 36 1.70 14.27 -10.42
CA ASN A 36 2.82 13.64 -9.71
C ASN A 36 3.53 12.58 -10.54
N PHE A 37 2.82 11.90 -11.45
CA PHE A 37 3.37 10.83 -12.28
C PHE A 37 3.56 11.23 -13.76
N ASN A 38 3.48 12.53 -14.09
CA ASN A 38 3.63 13.06 -15.44
C ASN A 38 2.67 12.45 -16.49
N CYS A 39 1.46 12.10 -16.08
CA CYS A 39 0.45 11.46 -16.93
C CYS A 39 -0.64 12.42 -17.46
N PHE A 40 -0.42 13.73 -17.45
CA PHE A 40 -1.44 14.68 -17.93
C PHE A 40 -1.76 14.60 -19.42
N HIS A 41 -0.77 14.19 -20.21
CA HIS A 41 -0.91 14.08 -21.66
C HIS A 41 -1.43 12.70 -22.07
N CYS A 42 -1.72 11.81 -21.12
CA CYS A 42 -2.29 10.50 -21.41
C CYS A 42 -3.69 10.66 -21.99
N THR A 43 -3.96 9.95 -23.09
CA THR A 43 -5.28 9.96 -23.73
C THR A 43 -6.30 9.28 -22.80
N PRO A 44 -7.44 9.93 -22.51
CA PRO A 44 -8.52 9.28 -21.77
C PRO A 44 -9.00 8.06 -22.55
N LEU A 45 -8.89 6.89 -21.94
CA LEU A 45 -9.47 5.66 -22.48
C LEU A 45 -10.83 5.47 -21.81
N SER A 46 -11.88 5.32 -22.63
CA SER A 46 -13.23 5.07 -22.13
C SER A 46 -13.48 3.59 -21.84
N THR A 47 -12.62 2.72 -22.35
CA THR A 47 -12.73 1.26 -22.22
C THR A 47 -11.80 0.78 -21.09
N PRO A 48 -12.33 0.00 -20.13
CA PRO A 48 -11.51 -0.70 -19.14
C PRO A 48 -10.46 -1.61 -19.81
N MET A 49 -9.42 -1.96 -19.06
CA MET A 49 -8.39 -2.91 -19.48
C MET A 49 -9.00 -4.25 -19.89
N ASP A 50 -8.59 -4.78 -21.05
CA ASP A 50 -8.99 -6.10 -21.51
C ASP A 50 -8.55 -7.19 -20.51
N PRO A 51 -9.50 -7.94 -19.91
CA PRO A 51 -9.19 -9.00 -18.96
C PRO A 51 -8.23 -10.07 -19.50
N SER A 52 -8.26 -10.31 -20.81
CA SER A 52 -7.52 -11.36 -21.51
C SER A 52 -6.03 -11.05 -21.64
N VAL A 53 -5.63 -9.79 -21.47
CA VAL A 53 -4.23 -9.37 -21.57
C VAL A 53 -3.45 -9.96 -20.40
N LYS A 54 -2.45 -10.80 -20.67
CA LYS A 54 -1.54 -11.32 -19.64
C LYS A 54 -0.45 -10.29 -19.35
N LEU A 55 -0.19 -10.03 -18.07
CA LEU A 55 0.96 -9.23 -17.67
C LEU A 55 2.24 -9.95 -18.11
N MET A 56 3.15 -9.20 -18.73
CA MET A 56 4.44 -9.72 -19.17
C MET A 56 5.55 -9.11 -18.32
N PRO A 57 6.68 -9.83 -18.15
CA PRO A 57 7.87 -9.25 -17.52
C PRO A 57 8.27 -7.96 -18.22
N ASN A 58 8.61 -6.93 -17.44
CA ASN A 58 9.09 -5.67 -17.99
C ASN A 58 10.44 -5.91 -18.68
N THR A 59 10.49 -5.74 -20.00
CA THR A 59 11.71 -5.85 -20.81
C THR A 59 12.45 -4.51 -20.94
N GLY A 60 11.87 -3.42 -20.43
CA GLY A 60 12.44 -2.08 -20.47
C GLY A 60 13.28 -1.74 -19.24
N LYS A 61 13.39 -0.44 -18.95
CA LYS A 61 14.06 0.05 -17.75
C LYS A 61 13.34 -0.45 -16.50
N ALA A 62 14.10 -0.98 -15.54
CA ALA A 62 13.57 -1.35 -14.24
C ALA A 62 12.92 -0.13 -13.57
N VAL A 63 11.69 -0.32 -13.09
CA VAL A 63 10.95 0.70 -12.34
C VAL A 63 11.21 0.46 -10.86
N SER A 64 11.41 1.52 -10.09
CA SER A 64 11.56 1.42 -8.64
C SER A 64 10.28 0.87 -8.02
N GLN A 65 10.39 -0.18 -7.21
CA GLN A 65 9.24 -0.74 -6.49
C GLN A 65 8.52 0.33 -5.64
N LEU A 66 9.28 1.23 -5.02
CA LEU A 66 8.72 2.34 -4.25
C LEU A 66 7.87 3.29 -5.10
N GLU A 67 8.31 3.60 -6.33
CA GLU A 67 7.55 4.46 -7.24
C GLU A 67 6.29 3.75 -7.73
N TYR A 68 6.41 2.46 -8.06
CA TYR A 68 5.29 1.62 -8.45
C TYR A 68 4.23 1.53 -7.35
N SER A 69 4.62 1.22 -6.10
CA SER A 69 3.72 1.18 -4.95
C SER A 69 3.05 2.53 -4.68
N LYS A 70 3.74 3.66 -4.89
CA LYS A 70 3.12 4.99 -4.77
C LYS A 70 2.00 5.22 -5.80
N VAL A 71 2.20 4.78 -7.05
CA VAL A 71 1.18 4.85 -8.09
C VAL A 71 -0.02 3.98 -7.71
N ILE A 72 0.22 2.71 -7.37
CA ILE A 72 -0.84 1.77 -7.02
C ILE A 72 -1.62 2.23 -5.79
N GLY A 73 -0.95 2.70 -4.74
CA GLY A 73 -1.62 3.25 -3.56
C GLY A 73 -2.48 4.48 -3.88
N SER A 74 -2.03 5.34 -4.80
CA SER A 74 -2.81 6.49 -5.24
C SER A 74 -4.06 6.07 -6.02
N LEU A 75 -3.94 5.07 -6.89
CA LEU A 75 -5.07 4.51 -7.63
C LEU A 75 -6.05 3.74 -6.73
N MET A 76 -5.54 3.03 -5.73
CA MET A 76 -6.35 2.30 -4.74
C MET A 76 -7.23 3.25 -3.92
N TYR A 77 -6.72 4.42 -3.57
CA TYR A 77 -7.51 5.47 -2.92
C TYR A 77 -8.66 5.97 -3.81
N ALA A 78 -8.36 6.25 -5.08
CA ALA A 78 -9.37 6.68 -6.05
C ALA A 78 -10.45 5.61 -6.28
N MET A 79 -10.02 4.35 -6.42
CA MET A 79 -10.87 3.17 -6.58
C MET A 79 -11.88 3.02 -5.43
N THR A 80 -11.37 3.03 -4.20
CA THR A 80 -12.18 2.78 -2.99
C THR A 80 -13.18 3.91 -2.74
N SER A 81 -12.85 5.13 -3.17
CA SER A 81 -13.64 6.32 -2.86
C SER A 81 -14.70 6.64 -3.92
N THR A 82 -14.30 6.78 -5.19
CA THR A 82 -15.17 7.34 -6.25
C THR A 82 -15.08 6.66 -7.60
N ARG A 83 -14.09 5.78 -7.82
CA ARG A 83 -13.79 5.16 -9.13
C ARG A 83 -13.78 3.63 -9.06
N PRO A 84 -14.89 2.97 -8.70
CA PRO A 84 -14.93 1.51 -8.65
C PRO A 84 -14.70 0.85 -10.01
N ASP A 85 -14.85 1.61 -11.11
CA ASP A 85 -14.62 1.17 -12.48
C ASP A 85 -13.18 0.72 -12.76
N ILE A 86 -12.18 1.29 -12.05
CA ILE A 86 -10.77 0.89 -12.22
C ILE A 86 -10.35 -0.28 -11.31
N SER A 87 -11.29 -0.86 -10.55
CA SER A 87 -10.97 -1.83 -9.49
C SER A 87 -10.27 -3.08 -10.01
N TYR A 88 -10.69 -3.58 -11.16
CA TYR A 88 -10.10 -4.77 -11.78
C TYR A 88 -8.63 -4.53 -12.16
N GLU A 89 -8.34 -3.37 -12.76
CA GLU A 89 -6.99 -2.99 -13.20
C GLU A 89 -6.04 -2.84 -12.02
N VAL A 90 -6.46 -2.08 -11.01
CA VAL A 90 -5.68 -1.84 -9.80
C VAL A 90 -5.43 -3.15 -9.07
N GLY A 91 -6.45 -4.01 -8.95
CA GLY A 91 -6.30 -5.33 -8.32
C GLY A 91 -5.27 -6.19 -9.06
N LYS A 92 -5.35 -6.26 -10.39
CA LYS A 92 -4.42 -7.05 -11.22
C LYS A 92 -2.98 -6.56 -11.09
N LEU A 93 -2.77 -5.25 -11.00
CA LEU A 93 -1.45 -4.64 -10.82
C LEU A 93 -0.90 -4.81 -9.41
N ASN A 94 -1.75 -4.77 -8.39
CA ASN A 94 -1.36 -4.94 -6.99
C ASN A 94 -0.67 -6.30 -6.72
N PHE A 95 -1.01 -7.34 -7.48
CA PHE A 95 -0.33 -8.65 -7.41
C PHE A 95 1.17 -8.62 -7.76
N SER A 96 1.67 -7.51 -8.30
CA SER A 96 3.09 -7.33 -8.63
C SER A 96 3.90 -6.65 -7.52
N ILE A 97 3.26 -6.23 -6.42
CA ILE A 97 3.92 -5.58 -5.28
C ILE A 97 4.34 -6.63 -4.25
N LEU A 98 5.64 -6.63 -3.94
CA LEU A 98 6.20 -7.33 -2.79
C LEU A 98 6.20 -6.40 -1.58
N GLU A 99 5.40 -6.72 -0.57
CA GLU A 99 5.34 -6.00 0.71
C GLU A 99 6.06 -6.82 1.78
N GLY A 100 6.79 -6.17 2.67
CA GLY A 100 7.49 -6.83 3.77
C GLY A 100 7.13 -6.15 5.09
N TYR A 101 6.70 -6.94 6.06
CA TYR A 101 6.44 -6.52 7.43
C TYR A 101 7.40 -7.25 8.36
N SER A 102 7.91 -6.52 9.35
CA SER A 102 8.73 -7.07 10.44
C SER A 102 8.20 -6.53 11.76
N ASP A 103 8.21 -7.38 12.78
CA ASP A 103 7.76 -7.03 14.12
C ASP A 103 8.61 -7.77 15.16
N ALA A 104 8.70 -7.22 16.37
CA ALA A 104 9.39 -7.85 17.49
C ALA A 104 8.61 -7.72 18.79
N SER A 105 8.48 -8.82 19.51
CA SER A 105 8.00 -8.83 20.88
C SER A 105 9.18 -8.82 21.86
N TRP A 106 9.29 -7.76 22.66
CA TRP A 106 10.29 -7.63 23.71
C TRP A 106 9.87 -8.40 24.97
N ILE A 107 10.74 -9.32 25.42
CA ILE A 107 10.61 -10.11 26.66
C ILE A 107 9.20 -10.69 26.89
N PRO A 108 8.67 -11.55 25.99
CA PRO A 108 7.47 -12.32 26.27
C PRO A 108 7.71 -13.51 27.22
N ASN A 109 8.97 -13.95 27.39
CA ASN A 109 9.32 -15.10 28.22
C ASN A 109 10.09 -14.67 29.49
N VAL A 110 9.48 -14.88 30.66
CA VAL A 110 9.99 -14.44 31.97
C VAL A 110 11.21 -15.27 32.41
N GLU A 111 11.38 -16.48 31.87
CA GLU A 111 12.45 -17.41 32.27
C GLU A 111 13.80 -17.14 31.58
N ASP A 112 13.78 -16.70 30.31
CA ASP A 112 15.00 -16.60 29.48
C ASP A 112 15.35 -15.17 29.04
N HIS A 113 14.52 -14.17 29.39
CA HIS A 113 14.65 -12.76 28.96
C HIS A 113 14.80 -12.57 27.44
N SER A 114 14.36 -13.53 26.63
CA SER A 114 14.56 -13.56 25.20
C SER A 114 13.41 -12.90 24.45
N SER A 115 13.71 -11.99 23.53
CA SER A 115 12.74 -11.41 22.61
C SER A 115 12.43 -12.35 21.45
N THR A 116 11.30 -12.17 20.79
CA THR A 116 10.89 -12.94 19.59
C THR A 116 10.74 -11.99 18.42
N THR A 117 11.29 -12.33 17.25
CA THR A 117 11.09 -11.57 16.01
C THR A 117 10.20 -12.34 15.06
N GLY A 118 9.41 -11.59 14.30
CA GLY A 118 8.61 -12.11 13.20
C GLY A 118 8.83 -11.28 11.95
N TRP A 119 8.71 -11.91 10.80
CA TRP A 119 8.59 -11.20 9.53
C TRP A 119 7.65 -11.94 8.60
N VAL A 120 7.02 -11.20 7.69
CA VAL A 120 6.16 -11.73 6.64
C VAL A 120 6.33 -10.90 5.38
N PHE A 121 6.51 -11.57 4.26
CA PHE A 121 6.48 -11.00 2.93
C PHE A 121 5.18 -11.38 2.24
N LEU A 122 4.46 -10.38 1.74
CA LEU A 122 3.24 -10.53 0.96
C LEU A 122 3.53 -10.23 -0.51
N LEU A 123 2.91 -11.00 -1.41
CA LEU A 123 2.83 -10.68 -2.83
C LEU A 123 1.36 -10.57 -3.21
N GLY A 124 0.91 -9.38 -3.60
CA GLY A 124 -0.51 -9.15 -3.91
C GLY A 124 -1.46 -9.36 -2.74
N GLY A 125 -1.01 -9.05 -1.52
CA GLY A 125 -1.77 -9.28 -0.28
C GLY A 125 -1.77 -10.73 0.22
N GLY A 126 -1.19 -11.69 -0.52
CA GLY A 126 -1.01 -13.07 -0.08
C GLY A 126 0.36 -13.31 0.54
N ALA A 127 0.44 -13.98 1.69
CA ALA A 127 1.72 -14.31 2.33
C ALA A 127 2.50 -15.36 1.52
N ILE A 128 3.71 -15.01 1.08
CA ILE A 128 4.58 -15.89 0.29
C ILE A 128 5.77 -16.43 1.08
N SER A 129 6.19 -15.73 2.13
CA SER A 129 7.28 -16.15 3.00
C SER A 129 7.09 -15.50 4.35
N TRP A 130 7.15 -16.27 5.43
CA TRP A 130 7.07 -15.76 6.79
C TRP A 130 7.95 -16.61 7.70
N ASP A 131 8.36 -16.04 8.82
CA ASP A 131 9.09 -16.77 9.85
C ASP A 131 8.91 -16.07 11.19
N SER A 132 9.03 -16.83 12.27
CA SER A 132 9.04 -16.31 13.63
C SER A 132 10.09 -17.05 14.43
N LYS A 133 11.03 -16.31 15.00
CA LYS A 133 12.21 -16.86 15.67
C LYS A 133 12.45 -16.15 17.00
N LYS A 134 12.74 -16.97 18.01
CA LYS A 134 13.29 -16.48 19.28
C LYS A 134 14.70 -15.93 19.02
N GLN A 135 14.97 -14.73 19.50
CA GLN A 135 16.28 -14.10 19.36
C GLN A 135 17.32 -14.84 20.23
N THR A 136 18.51 -15.03 19.68
CA THR A 136 19.65 -15.64 20.37
C THR A 136 20.39 -14.68 21.29
N PHE A 137 20.13 -13.37 21.18
CA PHE A 137 20.72 -12.33 22.02
C PHE A 137 19.63 -11.66 22.87
N ILE A 138 19.96 -11.29 24.10
CA ILE A 138 19.08 -10.53 24.97
C ILE A 138 19.14 -9.07 24.53
N THR A 139 18.00 -8.53 24.07
CA THR A 139 17.84 -7.12 23.73
C THR A 139 17.43 -6.34 24.96
N ASN A 140 18.11 -5.23 25.23
CA ASN A 140 17.88 -4.41 26.41
C ASN A 140 16.75 -3.39 26.21
N SER A 141 16.19 -3.31 25.00
CA SER A 141 15.04 -2.47 24.70
C SER A 141 14.16 -3.03 23.59
N THR A 142 12.93 -2.54 23.52
CA THR A 142 12.00 -2.77 22.41
C THR A 142 12.59 -2.30 21.07
N MET A 143 13.25 -1.14 21.05
CA MET A 143 13.88 -0.59 19.84
C MET A 143 14.97 -1.52 19.29
N GLU A 144 15.81 -2.07 20.16
CA GLU A 144 16.84 -3.05 19.76
C GLU A 144 16.20 -4.31 19.19
N SER A 145 15.13 -4.81 19.80
CA SER A 145 14.43 -5.99 19.28
C SER A 145 13.80 -5.77 17.91
N GLU A 146 13.23 -4.59 17.66
CA GLU A 146 12.69 -4.21 16.35
C GLU A 146 13.77 -4.11 15.28
N PHE A 147 14.91 -3.52 15.62
CA PHE A 147 16.04 -3.42 14.68
C PHE A 147 16.57 -4.80 14.27
N VAL A 148 16.62 -5.75 15.21
CA VAL A 148 17.00 -7.14 14.93
C VAL A 148 15.97 -7.83 14.03
N ALA A 149 14.66 -7.61 14.25
CA ALA A 149 13.61 -8.14 13.37
C ALA A 149 13.76 -7.62 11.94
N LEU A 150 13.98 -6.31 11.79
CA LEU A 150 14.18 -5.66 10.50
C LEU A 150 15.42 -6.20 9.78
N ALA A 151 16.54 -6.38 10.50
CA ALA A 151 17.77 -6.93 9.92
C ALA A 151 17.58 -8.39 9.46
N ALA A 152 16.84 -9.19 10.22
CA ALA A 152 16.52 -10.58 9.85
C ALA A 152 15.64 -10.64 8.59
N ALA A 153 14.62 -9.77 8.50
CA ALA A 153 13.80 -9.63 7.31
C ALA A 153 14.64 -9.20 6.10
N GLY A 154 15.51 -8.19 6.26
CA GLY A 154 16.39 -7.69 5.20
C GLY A 154 17.33 -8.77 4.65
N LYS A 155 17.88 -9.64 5.50
CA LYS A 155 18.71 -10.77 5.08
C LYS A 155 17.94 -11.80 4.25
N ARG A 156 16.66 -12.00 4.53
CA ARG A 156 15.81 -12.92 3.74
C ARG A 156 15.41 -12.32 2.40
N ALA A 157 15.21 -11.00 2.35
CA ALA A 157 14.84 -10.29 1.12
C ALA A 157 16.00 -10.19 0.10
N SER A 158 17.25 -10.31 0.54
CA SER A 158 18.44 -10.20 -0.32
C SER A 158 19.03 -11.51 -0.83
N GLY A 159 18.47 -12.67 -0.43
CA GLY A 159 18.90 -14.01 -0.83
C GLY A 159 17.88 -14.71 -1.72
#